data_AF-A0A965C469-F1
#
_entry.id   AF-A0A965C469-F1
#
_cell.length_a   1.000
_cell.length_b   1.000
_cell.length_c   1.000
_cell.angle_alpha   90.00
_cell.angle_beta   90.00
_cell.angle_gamma   90.00
#
_symmetry.space_group_name_H-M   'P 1'
#
loop_
_entity.id
_entity.type
_entity.pdbx_description
1 polymer ?
#
loop_
_entity_poly.entity_id
_entity_poly.type
_entity_poly.pdbx_seq_one_letter_code
_entity_poly.pdbx_strand_id
1 'polypeptide(L)'
;MPIAVDSAGTYAGLSRSTYAWWASSEYAAGSVNPTRQNVLQYISGTVKKAAEMPTFGVCGFGTWTLLAQDFVGQETYMITPGSNFAQGEDGPTSAFRALMVAGVPIYPDPYCPEGILYLLNSNYLSTGFESTLPNWQIGYVGAVLTIAEMVNTKPKSMTKVTGYNSLTL
;
A
#
# COMPACT_ATOMS: atom_id res chain seq x y z
N MET A 1 -8.07 7.57 -3.84
CA MET A 1 -7.16 6.62 -4.51
C MET A 1 -7.79 5.61 -5.49
N PRO A 2 -9.08 5.18 -5.44
CA PRO A 2 -9.48 3.95 -6.11
C PRO A 2 -9.29 3.97 -7.64
N ILE A 3 -9.82 4.96 -8.36
CA ILE A 3 -9.81 4.95 -9.85
C ILE A 3 -8.41 5.06 -10.48
N ALA A 4 -7.45 5.67 -9.79
CA ALA A 4 -6.09 5.85 -10.32
C ALA A 4 -5.32 4.51 -10.39
N VAL A 5 -5.69 3.53 -9.55
CA VAL A 5 -5.00 2.25 -9.39
C VAL A 5 -5.88 1.04 -9.74
N ASP A 6 -7.12 1.27 -10.18
CA ASP A 6 -8.12 0.23 -10.44
C ASP A 6 -7.98 -0.43 -11.81
N SER A 7 -8.30 -1.71 -11.97
CA SER A 7 -8.19 -2.34 -13.31
C SER A 7 -9.30 -1.90 -14.28
N ALA A 8 -10.36 -1.25 -13.77
CA ALA A 8 -11.56 -0.87 -14.51
C ALA A 8 -11.82 0.65 -14.47
N GLY A 9 -12.79 1.08 -15.28
CA GLY A 9 -13.21 2.48 -15.39
C GLY A 9 -12.37 3.32 -16.37
N THR A 10 -12.64 4.63 -16.37
CA THR A 10 -11.97 5.62 -17.22
C THR A 10 -11.09 6.52 -16.37
N TYR A 11 -9.80 6.61 -16.69
CA TYR A 11 -8.85 7.49 -16.01
C TYR A 11 -8.01 8.24 -17.04
N ALA A 12 -7.83 9.54 -16.83
CA ALA A 12 -7.18 10.46 -17.79
C ALA A 12 -7.81 10.40 -19.20
N GLY A 13 -9.13 10.21 -19.29
CA GLY A 13 -9.86 10.09 -20.56
C GLY A 13 -9.72 8.76 -21.29
N LEU A 14 -8.93 7.81 -20.75
CA LEU A 14 -8.73 6.48 -21.35
C LEU A 14 -9.54 5.42 -20.59
N SER A 15 -10.42 4.72 -21.32
CA SER A 15 -11.14 3.56 -20.77
C SER A 15 -10.21 2.35 -20.66
N ARG A 16 -10.14 1.75 -19.48
CA ARG A 16 -9.33 0.56 -19.21
C ARG A 16 -9.87 -0.72 -19.86
N SER A 17 -11.15 -0.74 -20.22
CA SER A 17 -11.74 -1.85 -20.99
C SER A 17 -11.32 -1.85 -22.46
N THR A 18 -11.06 -0.65 -23.02
CA THR A 18 -10.63 -0.47 -24.41
C THR A 18 -9.11 -0.52 -24.52
N TYR A 19 -8.40 0.10 -23.58
CA TYR A 19 -6.94 0.20 -23.58
C TYR A 19 -6.32 -0.67 -22.48
N ALA A 20 -6.34 -1.99 -22.68
CA ALA A 20 -5.83 -2.95 -21.69
C ALA A 20 -4.34 -2.76 -21.35
N TRP A 21 -3.56 -2.13 -22.22
CA TRP A 21 -2.16 -1.77 -21.96
C TRP A 21 -2.02 -0.64 -20.92
N TRP A 22 -3.07 0.15 -20.70
CA TRP A 22 -3.11 1.25 -19.73
C TRP A 22 -3.59 0.81 -18.35
N ALA A 23 -4.36 -0.29 -18.28
CA ALA A 23 -4.96 -0.78 -17.06
C ALA A 23 -3.92 -1.35 -16.06
N SER A 24 -4.08 -1.00 -14.78
CA SER A 24 -3.39 -1.66 -13.66
C SER A 24 -3.76 -3.14 -13.58
N SER A 25 -3.00 -3.91 -12.81
CA SER A 25 -3.31 -5.32 -12.57
C SER A 25 -4.26 -5.47 -11.40
N GLU A 26 -5.23 -6.37 -11.51
CA GLU A 26 -6.07 -6.76 -10.39
C GLU A 26 -6.02 -8.27 -10.23
N TYR A 27 -5.74 -8.72 -9.01
CA TYR A 27 -5.70 -10.13 -8.64
C TYR A 27 -6.68 -10.37 -7.50
N ALA A 28 -7.38 -11.50 -7.52
CA ALA A 28 -8.19 -11.96 -6.40
C ALA A 28 -7.42 -13.03 -5.61
N ALA A 29 -7.26 -12.82 -4.31
CA ALA A 29 -6.58 -13.74 -3.39
C ALA A 29 -7.46 -14.91 -2.93
N GLY A 30 -8.76 -14.86 -3.17
CA GLY A 30 -9.65 -16.02 -2.96
C GLY A 30 -10.02 -16.30 -1.50
N SER A 31 -10.10 -15.26 -0.66
CA SER A 31 -10.44 -15.32 0.78
C SER A 31 -9.41 -16.12 1.60
N VAL A 32 -8.13 -15.89 1.31
CA VAL A 32 -7.01 -16.46 2.07
C VAL A 32 -6.38 -15.39 2.97
N ASN A 33 -5.65 -15.81 4.00
CA ASN A 33 -4.84 -14.89 4.78
C ASN A 33 -3.66 -14.39 3.93
N PRO A 34 -3.27 -13.11 4.02
CA PRO A 34 -2.05 -12.63 3.40
C PRO A 34 -0.82 -13.32 4.04
N THR A 35 0.09 -13.80 3.21
CA THR A 35 1.34 -14.47 3.60
C THR A 35 2.48 -13.93 2.74
N ARG A 36 3.73 -14.12 3.18
CA ARG A 36 4.89 -13.73 2.37
C ARG A 36 4.90 -14.40 1.00
N GLN A 37 4.42 -15.64 0.92
CA GLN A 37 4.38 -16.41 -0.32
C GLN A 37 3.36 -15.86 -1.32
N ASN A 38 2.11 -15.61 -0.90
CA ASN A 38 1.10 -15.10 -1.82
C ASN A 38 1.36 -13.63 -2.21
N VAL A 39 1.84 -12.79 -1.28
CA VAL A 39 2.23 -11.41 -1.58
C VAL A 39 3.41 -11.39 -2.57
N LEU A 40 4.42 -12.26 -2.41
CA LEU A 40 5.51 -12.43 -3.37
C LEU A 40 4.99 -12.79 -4.77
N GLN A 41 4.00 -13.68 -4.87
CA GLN A 41 3.41 -14.05 -6.15
C GLN A 41 2.79 -12.84 -6.87
N TYR A 42 2.07 -11.97 -6.15
CA TYR A 42 1.44 -10.79 -6.74
C TYR A 42 2.43 -9.67 -7.07
N ILE A 43 3.49 -9.49 -6.26
CA ILE A 43 4.61 -8.61 -6.61
C ILE A 43 5.26 -9.10 -7.92
N SER A 44 5.55 -10.40 -8.01
CA SER A 44 6.11 -11.02 -9.22
C SER A 44 5.19 -10.86 -10.43
N GLY A 45 3.87 -11.00 -10.24
CA GLY A 45 2.88 -10.76 -11.28
C GLY A 45 2.85 -9.30 -11.76
N THR A 46 3.09 -8.35 -10.86
CA THR A 46 3.22 -6.92 -11.20
C THR A 46 4.44 -6.68 -12.07
N VAL A 47 5.60 -7.20 -11.67
CA VAL A 47 6.84 -7.12 -12.45
C VAL A 47 6.67 -7.78 -13.82
N LYS A 48 6.02 -8.94 -13.90
CA LYS A 48 5.79 -9.63 -15.18
C LYS A 48 4.94 -8.80 -16.15
N LYS A 49 3.96 -8.05 -15.67
CA LYS A 49 3.09 -7.22 -16.54
C LYS A 49 3.68 -5.86 -16.88
N ALA A 50 4.40 -5.24 -15.95
CA ALA A 50 4.88 -3.86 -16.06
C ALA A 50 6.39 -3.72 -16.33
N ALA A 51 7.15 -4.82 -16.24
CA ALA A 51 8.61 -4.87 -16.24
C ALA A 51 9.28 -4.07 -15.10
N GLU A 52 8.52 -3.74 -14.04
CA GLU A 52 8.96 -2.88 -12.94
C GLU A 52 8.43 -3.38 -11.61
N MET A 53 9.25 -3.25 -10.56
CA MET A 53 8.86 -3.61 -9.20
C MET A 53 8.07 -2.46 -8.55
N PRO A 54 7.00 -2.74 -7.81
CA PRO A 54 6.37 -1.76 -6.92
C PRO A 54 7.38 -1.20 -5.93
N THR A 55 7.25 0.07 -5.56
CA THR A 55 8.16 0.70 -4.58
C THR A 55 7.63 0.57 -3.15
N PHE A 56 6.32 0.42 -2.97
CA PHE A 56 5.70 0.15 -1.67
C PHE A 56 4.33 -0.49 -1.85
N GLY A 57 3.80 -1.05 -0.76
CA GLY A 57 2.41 -1.49 -0.68
C GLY A 57 1.69 -0.90 0.52
N VAL A 58 0.36 -0.80 0.42
CA VAL A 58 -0.52 -0.34 1.50
C VAL A 58 -1.74 -1.24 1.63
N CYS A 59 -2.13 -1.55 2.86
CA CYS A 59 -3.35 -2.30 3.17
C CYS A 59 -3.99 -1.81 4.48
N GLY A 60 -5.23 -2.22 4.74
CA GLY A 60 -5.91 -1.97 6.02
C GLY A 60 -5.20 -2.66 7.19
N PHE A 61 -5.44 -2.17 8.40
CA PHE A 61 -4.78 -2.69 9.61
C PHE A 61 -5.16 -4.15 9.87
N GLY A 62 -6.41 -4.53 9.68
CA GLY A 62 -6.88 -5.90 9.88
C GLY A 62 -6.20 -6.90 8.94
N THR A 63 -6.02 -6.54 7.67
CA THR A 63 -5.23 -7.33 6.70
C THR A 63 -3.75 -7.31 7.01
N TRP A 64 -3.18 -6.15 7.37
CA TRP A 64 -1.77 -6.03 7.71
C TRP A 64 -1.39 -6.88 8.93
N THR A 65 -2.23 -6.92 9.96
CA THR A 65 -1.99 -7.73 11.17
C THR A 65 -1.95 -9.22 10.86
N LEU A 66 -2.80 -9.72 9.96
CA LEU A 66 -2.73 -11.13 9.51
C LEU A 66 -1.42 -11.41 8.77
N LEU A 67 -0.95 -10.46 7.94
CA LEU A 67 0.35 -10.58 7.30
C LEU A 67 1.47 -10.55 8.36
N ALA A 68 1.39 -9.69 9.37
CA ALA A 68 2.37 -9.61 10.44
C ALA A 68 2.48 -10.93 11.23
N GLN A 69 1.36 -11.63 11.45
CA GLN A 69 1.35 -12.93 12.12
C GLN A 69 2.18 -13.99 11.38
N ASP A 70 2.24 -13.95 10.04
CA ASP A 70 3.11 -14.83 9.24
C ASP A 70 4.60 -14.56 9.48
N PHE A 71 4.98 -13.31 9.77
CA PHE A 71 6.36 -12.94 10.11
C PHE A 71 6.68 -13.26 11.57
N VAL A 72 5.84 -12.79 12.50
CA VAL A 72 6.06 -12.96 13.94
C VAL A 72 5.99 -14.43 14.35
N GLY A 73 5.14 -15.24 13.69
CA GLY A 73 5.07 -16.67 13.92
C GLY A 73 6.39 -17.44 13.65
N GLN A 74 7.33 -16.82 12.93
CA GLN A 74 8.66 -17.38 12.65
C GLN A 74 9.79 -16.65 13.39
N GLU A 75 9.49 -15.59 14.15
CA GLU A 75 10.50 -14.89 14.94
C GLU A 75 10.97 -15.78 16.10
N THR A 76 12.28 -16.01 16.17
CA THR A 76 12.92 -16.68 17.31
C THR A 76 13.75 -15.68 18.08
N TYR A 77 13.39 -15.44 19.35
CA TYR A 77 14.21 -14.63 20.24
C TYR A 77 15.31 -15.49 20.84
N MET A 78 16.55 -15.22 20.45
CA MET A 78 17.71 -15.77 21.14
C MET A 78 18.11 -14.79 22.25
N ILE A 79 17.63 -15.04 23.46
CA ILE A 79 17.96 -14.22 24.62
C ILE A 79 19.20 -14.81 25.27
N THR A 80 20.25 -14.02 25.42
CA THR A 80 21.46 -14.41 26.14
C THR A 80 21.09 -14.66 27.62
N PRO A 81 21.26 -15.87 28.16
CA PRO A 81 20.94 -16.14 29.56
C PRO A 81 21.77 -15.23 30.47
N GLY A 82 21.10 -14.41 31.28
CA GLY A 82 21.75 -13.50 32.24
C GLY A 82 21.77 -12.01 31.84
N SER A 83 21.28 -11.62 30.67
CA SER A 83 21.02 -10.20 30.37
C SER A 83 19.69 -9.75 30.97
N ASN A 84 19.66 -8.53 31.52
CA ASN A 84 18.46 -7.96 32.13
C ASN A 84 17.40 -7.69 31.04
N PHE A 85 16.17 -8.20 31.23
CA PHE A 85 14.98 -7.77 30.49
C PHE A 85 14.58 -6.34 30.93
N ALA A 86 15.45 -5.37 30.71
CA ALA A 86 15.15 -3.97 30.99
C ALA A 86 14.77 -3.26 29.69
N GLN A 87 13.99 -2.17 29.80
CA GLN A 87 13.69 -1.21 28.72
C GLN A 87 14.95 -0.43 28.28
N GLY A 88 16.08 -1.11 28.09
CA GLY A 88 17.31 -0.57 27.51
C GLY A 88 17.42 -0.90 26.02
N GLU A 89 18.47 -0.41 25.38
CA GLU A 89 18.79 -0.61 23.96
C GLU A 89 18.86 -2.10 23.55
N ASP A 90 19.12 -2.98 24.52
CA ASP A 90 19.18 -4.45 24.38
C ASP A 90 17.88 -5.19 24.78
N GLY A 91 16.80 -4.46 25.12
CA GLY A 91 15.50 -5.05 25.44
C GLY A 91 14.88 -5.71 24.21
N PRO A 92 14.19 -6.87 24.35
CA PRO A 92 13.61 -7.56 23.19
C PRO A 92 12.53 -6.68 22.55
N THR A 93 12.84 -6.13 21.36
CA THR A 93 11.88 -5.46 20.49
C THR A 93 11.33 -6.48 19.50
N SER A 94 10.00 -6.56 19.40
CA SER A 94 9.27 -7.57 18.63
C SER A 94 8.46 -6.89 17.54
N ALA A 95 8.33 -7.56 16.39
CA ALA A 95 7.59 -7.10 15.23
C ALA A 95 8.15 -5.84 14.56
N PHE A 96 7.49 -5.42 13.47
CA PHE A 96 8.01 -4.42 12.54
C PHE A 96 6.98 -3.33 12.26
N ARG A 97 7.44 -2.10 12.03
CA ARG A 97 6.57 -0.98 11.61
C ARG A 97 6.11 -1.12 10.17
N ALA A 98 6.88 -1.81 9.35
CA ALA A 98 6.57 -2.14 7.95
C ALA A 98 7.09 -3.55 7.66
N LEU A 99 6.36 -4.31 6.85
CA LEU A 99 6.71 -5.69 6.51
C LEU A 99 7.32 -5.72 5.12
N MET A 100 8.54 -6.22 5.00
CA MET A 100 9.23 -6.32 3.70
C MET A 100 8.96 -7.68 3.05
N VAL A 101 8.32 -7.68 1.88
CA VAL A 101 8.15 -8.86 1.02
C VAL A 101 8.83 -8.61 -0.31
N ALA A 102 9.77 -9.46 -0.71
CA ALA A 102 10.50 -9.33 -1.98
C ALA A 102 11.23 -7.97 -2.16
N GLY A 103 11.64 -7.32 -1.07
CA GLY A 103 12.24 -5.99 -1.11
C GLY A 103 11.24 -4.83 -1.22
N VAL A 104 9.93 -5.11 -1.20
CA VAL A 104 8.86 -4.10 -1.20
C VAL A 104 8.32 -3.92 0.22
N PRO A 105 8.37 -2.71 0.81
CA PRO A 105 7.79 -2.43 2.11
C PRO A 105 6.26 -2.33 2.03
N ILE A 106 5.57 -3.03 2.93
CA ILE A 106 4.11 -3.02 3.08
C ILE A 106 3.74 -2.27 4.37
N TYR A 107 2.97 -1.21 4.23
CA TYR A 107 2.54 -0.33 5.32
C TYR A 107 1.05 -0.50 5.64
N PRO A 108 0.66 -0.43 6.92
CA PRO A 108 -0.74 -0.33 7.30
C PRO A 108 -1.23 1.11 7.16
N ASP A 109 -2.43 1.30 6.61
CA ASP A 109 -3.13 2.60 6.50
C ASP A 109 -4.52 2.47 7.14
N PRO A 110 -4.90 3.30 8.14
CA PRO A 110 -6.20 3.21 8.81
C PRO A 110 -7.39 3.47 7.87
N TYR A 111 -7.16 4.19 6.77
CA TYR A 111 -8.21 4.57 5.83
C TYR A 111 -8.26 3.67 4.59
N CYS A 112 -7.36 2.69 4.49
CA CYS A 112 -7.39 1.72 3.42
C CYS A 112 -8.47 0.66 3.69
N PRO A 113 -9.33 0.32 2.72
CA PRO A 113 -10.28 -0.76 2.88
C PRO A 113 -9.61 -2.08 3.27
N GLU A 114 -10.25 -2.78 4.20
CA GLU A 114 -9.80 -4.11 4.63
C GLU A 114 -9.97 -5.16 3.53
N GLY A 115 -9.11 -6.18 3.55
CA GLY A 115 -9.09 -7.27 2.56
C GLY A 115 -8.48 -6.88 1.21
N ILE A 116 -7.91 -5.67 1.10
CA ILE A 116 -7.29 -5.15 -0.12
C ILE A 116 -5.83 -4.76 0.16
N LEU A 117 -4.94 -5.15 -0.74
CA LEU A 117 -3.55 -4.71 -0.79
C LEU A 117 -3.30 -3.94 -2.09
N TYR A 118 -2.85 -2.70 -1.98
CA TYR A 118 -2.40 -1.91 -3.12
C TYR A 118 -0.88 -1.96 -3.20
N LEU A 119 -0.35 -2.41 -4.33
CA LEU A 119 1.07 -2.35 -4.68
C LEU A 119 1.27 -1.18 -5.63
N LEU A 120 2.00 -0.17 -5.16
CA LEU A 120 2.11 1.13 -5.78
C LEU A 120 3.55 1.42 -6.18
N ASN A 121 3.70 2.28 -7.19
CA ASN A 121 4.98 2.77 -7.64
C ASN A 121 5.00 4.30 -7.52
N SER A 122 5.73 4.78 -6.52
CA SER A 122 5.92 6.19 -6.19
C SER A 122 6.58 7.00 -7.31
N ASN A 123 7.32 6.36 -8.23
CA ASN A 123 7.94 7.07 -9.36
C ASN A 123 6.90 7.63 -10.35
N TYR A 124 5.66 7.13 -10.28
CA TYR A 124 4.55 7.53 -11.15
C TYR A 124 3.39 8.19 -10.41
N LEU A 125 3.52 8.33 -9.09
CA LEU A 125 2.55 9.04 -8.25
C LEU A 125 3.07 10.43 -7.96
N SER A 126 2.26 11.43 -8.28
CA SER A 126 2.49 12.82 -7.86
C SER A 126 1.27 13.32 -7.11
N THR A 127 1.50 14.04 -6.03
CA THR A 127 0.48 14.75 -5.27
C THR A 127 0.71 16.24 -5.43
N GLY A 128 -0.28 16.94 -5.98
CA GLY A 128 -0.28 18.39 -6.14
C GLY A 128 -1.22 19.05 -5.14
N PHE A 129 -0.90 20.29 -4.78
CA PHE A 129 -1.77 21.18 -4.03
C PHE A 129 -1.92 22.47 -4.83
N GLU A 130 -3.17 22.89 -5.01
CA GLU A 130 -3.50 24.17 -5.60
C GLU A 130 -4.29 24.99 -4.58
N SER A 131 -3.79 26.18 -4.25
CA SER A 131 -4.55 27.16 -3.46
C SER A 131 -5.51 27.87 -4.39
N THR A 132 -6.81 27.78 -4.11
CA THR A 132 -7.84 28.51 -4.87
C THR A 132 -7.96 29.98 -4.46
N LEU A 133 -7.09 30.47 -3.57
CA LEU A 133 -7.06 31.88 -3.20
C LEU A 133 -6.36 32.69 -4.29
N PRO A 134 -6.97 33.78 -4.81
CA PRO A 134 -6.31 34.70 -5.73
C PRO A 134 -5.02 35.23 -5.10
N ASN A 135 -3.92 35.18 -5.85
CA ASN A 135 -2.61 35.67 -5.42
C ASN A 135 -2.74 37.12 -4.90
N TRP A 136 -2.27 37.39 -3.67
CA TRP A 136 -2.28 38.69 -2.96
C TRP A 136 -3.53 39.15 -2.19
N GLN A 137 -4.48 38.27 -1.83
CA GLN A 137 -5.53 38.61 -0.85
C GLN A 137 -5.34 37.91 0.51
N ILE A 138 -5.33 38.70 1.59
CA ILE A 138 -5.52 38.22 2.97
C ILE A 138 -7.03 38.08 3.18
N GLY A 139 -7.53 36.85 3.19
CA GLY A 139 -8.95 36.56 3.39
C GLY A 139 -9.41 36.88 4.82
N TYR A 140 -10.16 37.95 5.00
CA TYR A 140 -11.00 38.14 6.18
C TYR A 140 -12.28 37.29 6.00
N VAL A 141 -12.54 36.39 6.97
CA VAL A 141 -13.69 35.48 7.13
C VAL A 141 -13.65 34.16 6.30
N GLY A 142 -13.06 33.12 6.90
CA GLY A 142 -13.85 31.95 7.35
C GLY A 142 -13.81 30.62 6.58
N ALA A 143 -13.11 30.49 5.44
CA ALA A 143 -13.00 29.18 4.78
C ALA A 143 -11.66 29.00 4.06
N VAL A 144 -10.92 27.97 4.46
CA VAL A 144 -9.72 27.49 3.75
C VAL A 144 -10.16 26.34 2.87
N LEU A 145 -10.16 26.56 1.55
CA LEU A 145 -10.40 25.51 0.56
C LEU A 145 -9.06 25.09 -0.04
N THR A 146 -8.80 23.80 -0.04
CA THR A 146 -7.63 23.21 -0.66
C THR A 146 -8.09 22.16 -1.65
N ILE A 147 -7.63 22.27 -2.89
CA ILE A 147 -7.80 21.21 -3.88
C ILE A 147 -6.52 20.38 -3.84
N ALA A 148 -6.66 19.13 -3.44
CA ALA A 148 -5.60 18.13 -3.51
C ALA A 148 -5.82 17.28 -4.74
N GLU A 149 -4.80 17.18 -5.59
CA GLU A 149 -4.80 16.31 -6.75
C GLU A 149 -3.80 15.18 -6.59
N MET A 150 -4.15 14.01 -7.12
CA MET A 150 -3.26 12.87 -7.18
C MET A 150 -3.26 12.33 -8.61
N VAL A 151 -2.08 12.34 -9.22
CA VAL A 151 -1.89 11.98 -10.62
C VAL A 151 -1.06 10.70 -10.71
N ASN A 152 -1.52 9.77 -11.54
CA ASN A 152 -0.84 8.53 -11.87
C ASN A 152 -0.51 8.49 -13.36
N THR A 153 0.77 8.56 -13.70
CA THR A 153 1.21 8.62 -15.10
C THR A 153 1.41 7.25 -15.75
N LYS A 154 1.41 6.15 -14.97
CA LYS A 154 1.57 4.79 -15.48
C LYS A 154 0.79 3.77 -14.63
N PRO A 155 -0.54 3.69 -14.74
CA PRO A 155 -1.32 2.76 -13.92
C PRO A 155 -0.94 1.28 -14.10
N LYS A 156 -0.39 0.91 -15.26
CA LYS A 156 0.10 -0.45 -15.53
C LYS A 156 1.15 -0.95 -14.53
N SER A 157 1.96 -0.07 -13.94
CA SER A 157 3.00 -0.42 -12.95
C SER A 157 2.47 -0.56 -11.52
N MET A 158 1.14 -0.53 -11.36
CA MET A 158 0.45 -0.68 -10.09
C MET A 158 -0.44 -1.91 -10.12
N THR A 159 -0.67 -2.47 -8.95
CA THR A 159 -1.49 -3.67 -8.78
C THR A 159 -2.38 -3.54 -7.56
N LYS A 160 -3.62 -3.96 -7.70
CA LYS A 160 -4.58 -4.11 -6.62
C LYS A 160 -4.82 -5.59 -6.39
N VAL A 161 -4.70 -6.05 -5.16
CA VAL A 161 -5.01 -7.42 -4.77
C VAL A 161 -6.22 -7.37 -3.85
N THR A 162 -7.29 -8.07 -4.21
CA THR A 162 -8.55 -8.08 -3.47
C THR A 162 -8.84 -9.45 -2.89
N GLY A 163 -9.75 -9.52 -1.91
CA GLY A 163 -10.21 -10.79 -1.36
C GLY A 163 -9.19 -11.47 -0.46
N TYR A 164 -8.36 -10.71 0.25
CA TYR A 164 -7.69 -11.22 1.44
C TYR A 164 -8.68 -11.27 2.61
N ASN A 165 -8.43 -12.18 3.55
CA ASN A 165 -9.05 -12.09 4.86
C ASN A 165 -8.49 -10.87 5.63
N SER A 166 -9.27 -10.39 6.58
CA SER A 166 -8.91 -9.29 7.48
C SER A 166 -9.47 -9.58 8.87
N LEU A 167 -8.74 -9.19 9.91
CA LEU A 167 -9.31 -9.14 11.26
C LEU A 167 -10.25 -7.95 11.39
N THR A 168 -11.32 -8.12 12.16
CA THR A 168 -12.11 -6.99 12.65
C THR A 168 -11.40 -6.44 13.89
N LEU A 169 -10.97 -5.19 13.84
CA LEU A 169 -10.28 -4.48 14.91
C LEU A 169 -11.17 -3.39 15.50
#